data_AF-A0A7S2P7R8-F1
#
_entry.id   AF-A0A7S2P7R8-F1
#
_cell.length_a   1.000
_cell.length_b   1.000
_cell.length_c   1.000
_cell.angle_alpha   90.00
_cell.angle_beta   90.00
_cell.angle_gamma   90.00
#
_symmetry.space_group_name_H-M   'P 1'
#
loop_
_entity.id
_entity.type
_entity.pdbx_description
1 polymer ?
#
loop_
_entity_poly.entity_id
_entity_poly.type
_entity_poly.pdbx_seq_one_letter_code
_entity_poly.pdbx_strand_id
1 'polypeptide(L)'
;AKVRSNPGHRWPLCEFTYGPQKVRFQVTVDKAGCMESSVRIGRACYLRFDRGDSLDDIKAFRQECYDRLKAARGEIKPPKVKEKEEKVPPPPWATPWDPSSADAPSD
;
A
#
# COMPACT_ATOMS: atom_id res chain seq x y z
N ALA A 1 -5.87 -3.18 19.92
CA ALA A 1 -5.35 -3.93 18.75
C ALA A 1 -4.53 -5.13 19.20
N LYS A 2 -4.93 -6.37 18.87
CA LYS A 2 -4.14 -7.58 19.17
C LYS A 2 -3.17 -7.84 18.01
N VAL A 3 -1.96 -7.30 18.13
CA VAL A 3 -0.85 -7.58 17.18
C VAL A 3 -0.20 -8.90 17.60
N ARG A 4 -0.09 -9.85 16.67
CA ARG A 4 0.63 -11.11 16.88
C ARG A 4 2.00 -11.01 16.22
N SER A 5 3.03 -11.38 16.94
CA SER A 5 4.39 -11.50 16.43
C SER A 5 4.84 -12.95 16.48
N ASN A 6 5.46 -13.43 15.40
CA ASN A 6 6.02 -14.78 15.36
C ASN A 6 7.56 -14.71 15.33
N PRO A 7 8.24 -14.71 16.49
CA PRO A 7 9.68 -14.53 16.57
C PRO A 7 10.48 -15.75 16.07
N GLY A 8 9.88 -16.94 15.97
CA GLY A 8 10.56 -18.18 15.58
C GLY A 8 10.64 -18.44 14.06
N HIS A 9 10.15 -17.52 13.23
CA HIS A 9 10.17 -17.67 11.78
C HIS A 9 11.46 -17.06 11.20
N ARG A 10 12.01 -17.65 10.13
CA ARG A 10 13.19 -17.13 9.40
C ARG A 10 13.01 -15.68 8.93
N TRP A 11 11.75 -15.22 8.90
CA TRP A 11 11.32 -13.87 8.52
C TRP A 11 10.35 -13.39 9.60
N PRO A 12 10.84 -12.77 10.68
CA PRO A 12 9.98 -12.32 11.76
C PRO A 12 9.01 -11.25 11.24
N LEU A 13 7.73 -11.46 11.49
CA LEU A 13 6.65 -10.60 11.04
C LEU A 13 5.69 -10.31 12.19
N CYS A 14 5.16 -9.10 12.17
CA CYS A 14 4.04 -8.68 12.99
C CYS A 14 2.81 -8.61 12.11
N GLU A 15 1.76 -9.35 12.48
CA GLU A 15 0.47 -9.29 11.80
C GLU A 15 -0.62 -8.83 12.76
N PHE A 16 -1.64 -8.18 12.21
CA PHE A 16 -2.88 -7.94 12.91
C PHE A 16 -4.07 -8.14 11.97
N THR A 17 -5.22 -8.32 12.59
CA THR A 17 -6.50 -8.50 11.89
C THR A 17 -7.42 -7.37 12.33
N TYR A 18 -8.07 -6.70 11.37
CA TYR A 18 -8.97 -5.58 11.62
C TYR A 18 -10.38 -5.84 11.09
N GLY A 19 -11.38 -5.42 11.87
CA GLY A 19 -12.79 -5.40 11.47
C GLY A 19 -13.49 -6.77 11.39
N PRO A 20 -14.81 -6.76 11.10
CA PRO A 20 -15.63 -7.97 10.93
C PRO A 20 -15.24 -8.79 9.69
N GLN A 21 -14.71 -8.12 8.66
CA GLN A 21 -14.19 -8.74 7.45
C GLN A 21 -12.81 -9.41 7.64
N LYS A 22 -12.22 -9.33 8.84
CA LYS A 22 -10.93 -9.92 9.19
C LYS A 22 -9.82 -9.54 8.20
N VAL A 23 -9.71 -8.26 7.87
CA VAL A 23 -8.64 -7.76 6.98
C VAL A 23 -7.30 -8.03 7.66
N ARG A 24 -6.47 -8.86 7.03
CA ARG A 24 -5.14 -9.22 7.52
C ARG A 24 -4.12 -8.21 7.02
N PHE A 25 -3.39 -7.60 7.94
CA PHE A 25 -2.32 -6.67 7.63
C PHE A 25 -1.01 -7.12 8.27
N GLN A 26 0.08 -7.05 7.50
CA GLN A 26 1.39 -7.57 7.87
C GLN A 26 2.45 -6.46 7.81
N VAL A 27 3.34 -6.46 8.79
CA VAL A 27 4.51 -5.60 8.91
C VAL A 27 5.73 -6.50 9.11
N THR A 28 6.74 -6.36 8.26
CA THR A 28 7.95 -7.20 8.31
C THR A 28 8.99 -6.55 9.22
N VAL A 29 9.57 -7.34 10.13
CA VAL A 29 10.58 -6.86 11.07
C VAL A 29 11.86 -6.47 10.34
N ASP A 30 12.21 -7.20 9.27
CA ASP A 30 13.37 -6.91 8.42
C ASP A 30 13.35 -5.47 7.87
N LYS A 31 12.19 -5.01 7.37
CA LYS A 31 12.02 -3.65 6.85
C LYS A 31 11.95 -2.58 7.93
N ALA A 32 11.41 -2.93 9.10
CA ALA A 32 11.39 -2.03 10.26
C ALA A 32 12.76 -1.99 11.00
N GLY A 33 13.64 -2.95 10.69
CA GLY A 33 14.95 -3.17 11.28
C GLY A 33 14.97 -3.65 12.73
N CYS A 34 13.85 -3.64 13.46
CA CYS A 34 13.72 -4.28 14.78
C CYS A 34 12.26 -4.58 15.12
N MET A 35 12.08 -5.49 16.09
CA MET A 35 10.75 -5.99 16.49
C MET A 35 9.88 -4.87 17.08
N GLU A 36 10.43 -4.03 17.96
CA GLU A 36 9.70 -2.89 18.53
C GLU A 36 9.16 -1.94 17.47
N SER A 37 10.00 -1.53 16.51
CA SER A 37 9.57 -0.65 15.41
C SER A 37 8.46 -1.27 14.59
N SER A 38 8.53 -2.57 14.30
CA SER A 38 7.47 -3.27 13.56
C SER A 38 6.12 -3.27 14.31
N VAL A 39 6.14 -3.42 15.65
CA VAL A 39 4.93 -3.37 16.48
C VAL A 39 4.37 -1.95 16.51
N ARG A 40 5.23 -0.93 16.63
CA ARG A 40 4.81 0.49 16.60
C ARG A 40 4.15 0.85 15.27
N ILE A 41 4.74 0.45 14.14
CA ILE A 41 4.15 0.62 12.80
C ILE A 41 2.81 -0.12 12.72
N GLY A 42 2.75 -1.38 13.18
CA GLY A 42 1.51 -2.16 13.19
C GLY A 42 0.37 -1.48 13.96
N ARG A 43 0.68 -0.91 15.13
CA ARG A 43 -0.30 -0.14 15.92
C ARG A 43 -0.72 1.15 15.20
N ALA A 44 0.21 1.87 14.59
CA ALA A 44 -0.10 3.09 13.85
C ALA A 44 -0.99 2.81 12.61
N CYS A 45 -0.70 1.73 11.87
CA CYS A 45 -1.56 1.29 10.77
C CYS A 45 -2.97 0.90 11.26
N TYR A 46 -3.07 0.25 12.43
CA TYR A 46 -4.38 -0.06 13.03
C TYR A 46 -5.20 1.19 13.33
N LEU A 47 -4.58 2.26 13.85
CA LEU A 47 -5.28 3.52 14.12
C LEU A 47 -5.78 4.21 12.85
N ARG A 48 -5.07 4.05 11.72
CA ARG A 48 -5.54 4.53 10.41
C ARG A 48 -6.73 3.72 9.89
N PHE A 49 -6.68 2.39 10.07
CA PHE A 49 -7.86 1.55 9.82
C PHE A 49 -9.08 1.98 10.64
N ASP A 50 -8.88 2.39 11.90
CA ASP A 50 -9.92 2.89 12.79
C ASP A 50 -10.53 4.22 12.29
N ARG A 51 -9.70 5.08 11.70
CA ARG A 51 -10.13 6.34 11.06
C ARG A 51 -10.88 6.15 9.74
N GLY A 52 -10.90 4.93 9.20
CA GLY A 52 -11.51 4.65 7.90
C GLY A 52 -10.61 4.96 6.70
N ASP A 53 -9.28 5.07 6.91
CA ASP A 53 -8.34 5.19 5.79
C ASP A 53 -8.40 3.94 4.89
N SER A 54 -8.18 4.12 3.59
CA SER A 54 -8.16 3.04 2.63
C SER A 54 -6.95 2.11 2.84
N LEU A 55 -7.10 0.85 2.44
CA LEU A 55 -6.01 -0.14 2.47
C LEU A 55 -4.76 0.34 1.70
N ASP A 56 -4.94 1.16 0.67
CA ASP A 56 -3.84 1.71 -0.12
C ASP A 56 -3.05 2.77 0.65
N ASP A 57 -3.73 3.75 1.23
CA ASP A 57 -3.14 4.79 2.11
C ASP A 57 -2.39 4.17 3.28
N ILE A 58 -2.94 3.12 3.89
CA ILE A 58 -2.30 2.44 5.01
C ILE A 58 -1.02 1.71 4.56
N LYS A 59 -1.02 1.14 3.34
CA LYS A 59 0.19 0.53 2.74
C LYS A 59 1.24 1.60 2.40
N ALA A 60 0.83 2.74 1.87
CA ALA A 60 1.70 3.87 1.57
C ALA A 60 2.34 4.41 2.86
N PHE A 61 1.54 4.59 3.91
CA PHE A 61 2.02 4.99 5.22
C PHE A 61 3.01 3.99 5.83
N ARG A 62 2.73 2.68 5.70
CA ARG A 62 3.67 1.64 6.14
C ARG A 62 5.01 1.77 5.41
N GLN A 63 4.97 2.01 4.10
CA GLN A 63 6.17 2.19 3.28
C GLN A 63 6.95 3.43 3.73
N GLU A 64 6.27 4.56 3.92
CA GLU A 64 6.87 5.79 4.45
C GLU A 64 7.56 5.55 5.80
N CYS A 65 6.94 4.79 6.70
CA CYS A 65 7.55 4.44 7.98
C CYS A 65 8.85 3.65 7.79
N TYR A 66 8.90 2.70 6.85
CA TYR A 66 10.13 1.97 6.54
C TYR A 66 11.21 2.89 5.99
N ASP A 67 10.86 3.79 5.07
CA ASP A 67 11.82 4.74 4.49
C ASP A 67 12.38 5.70 5.55
N ARG A 68 11.54 6.20 6.48
CA ARG A 68 11.99 7.03 7.61
C ARG A 68 12.92 6.28 8.56
N LEU A 69 12.58 5.03 8.90
CA LEU A 69 13.43 4.20 9.76
C LEU A 69 14.78 3.87 9.11
N LYS A 70 14.77 3.63 7.79
CA LYS A 70 15.97 3.36 7.01
C LYS A 70 16.87 4.60 6.92
N ALA A 71 16.28 5.78 6.69
CA ALA A 71 16.99 7.04 6.71
C ALA A 71 17.61 7.32 8.09
N ALA A 72 16.86 7.10 9.18
CA ALA A 72 17.36 7.26 10.54
C ALA A 72 18.51 6.31 10.90
N ARG A 73 18.62 5.14 10.22
CA ARG A 73 19.72 4.18 10.38
C ARG A 73 20.97 4.52 9.55
N GLY A 74 20.92 5.57 8.72
CA GLY A 74 22.03 5.97 7.85
C GLY A 74 22.15 5.16 6.55
N GLU A 75 21.18 4.30 6.23
CA GLU A 75 21.16 3.52 4.98
C GLU A 75 20.53 4.34 3.84
N ILE A 76 21.20 5.41 3.41
CA ILE A 76 20.69 6.31 2.37
C ILE A 76 20.77 5.59 1.01
N LYS A 77 19.63 5.06 0.55
CA LYS A 77 19.36 4.81 -0.87
C LYS A 77 18.12 5.63 -1.24
N PRO A 78 18.10 6.31 -2.40
CA PRO A 78 16.98 7.15 -2.79
C PRO A 78 15.68 6.35 -2.81
N PRO A 79 14.55 6.96 -2.38
CA PRO A 79 13.27 6.27 -2.33
C PRO A 79 12.86 5.90 -3.76
N LYS A 80 12.61 4.61 -4.00
CA LYS A 80 11.88 4.15 -5.19
C LYS A 80 10.41 4.48 -4.96
N VAL A 81 10.03 5.73 -5.22
CA VAL A 81 8.63 6.12 -5.35
C VAL A 81 8.08 5.31 -6.53
N LYS A 82 7.40 4.21 -6.23
CA LYS A 82 6.50 3.59 -7.19
C LYS A 82 5.26 4.43 -7.15
N GLU A 83 5.27 5.51 -7.92
CA GLU A 83 4.07 6.25 -8.29
C GLU A 83 3.11 5.20 -8.83
N LYS A 84 2.10 4.85 -8.03
CA LYS A 84 0.99 4.08 -8.54
C LYS A 84 0.30 5.06 -9.46
N GLU A 85 0.59 4.90 -10.75
CA GLU A 85 -0.22 5.44 -11.82
C GLU A 85 -1.66 5.02 -11.53
N GLU A 86 -2.41 5.97 -11.00
CA GLU A 86 -3.85 5.90 -10.90
C GLU A 86 -4.32 5.72 -12.33
N LYS A 87 -4.70 4.49 -12.69
CA LYS A 87 -5.34 4.23 -13.99
C LYS A 87 -6.61 5.07 -14.02
N VAL A 88 -6.50 6.26 -14.59
CA VAL A 88 -7.64 7.11 -14.92
C VAL A 88 -8.54 6.23 -15.80
N PRO A 89 -9.76 5.88 -15.35
CA PRO A 89 -10.70 5.19 -16.23
C PRO A 89 -10.90 6.07 -17.46
N PRO A 90 -10.90 5.50 -18.68
CA PRO A 90 -11.11 6.30 -19.88
C PRO A 90 -12.40 7.11 -19.69
N PRO A 91 -12.39 8.41 -20.05
CA PRO A 91 -13.55 9.25 -19.82
C PRO A 91 -14.76 8.69 -20.58
N PRO A 92 -15.99 8.85 -20.05
CA PRO A 92 -17.19 8.21 -20.58
C PRO A 92 -17.59 8.67 -22.00
N TRP A 93 -16.88 9.65 -22.57
CA TRP A 93 -17.05 10.10 -23.96
C TRP A 93 -16.10 9.42 -24.95
N ALA A 94 -15.16 8.57 -24.48
CA ALA A 94 -14.33 7.74 -25.35
C ALA A 94 -15.18 6.63 -25.96
N THR A 95 -16.05 7.00 -26.90
CA THR A 95 -16.60 6.07 -27.86
C THR A 95 -15.43 5.47 -28.64
N PRO A 96 -15.42 4.15 -28.90
CA PRO A 96 -14.52 3.62 -29.91
C PRO A 96 -14.83 4.40 -31.19
N TRP A 97 -13.82 5.05 -31.74
CA TRP A 97 -13.85 5.51 -33.12
C TRP A 97 -14.37 4.34 -33.96
N ASP A 98 -15.58 4.51 -34.49
CA ASP A 98 -16.22 3.57 -35.36
C ASP A 98 -15.76 3.92 -36.78
N PRO A 99 -14.92 3.11 -37.43
CA PRO A 99 -14.46 3.40 -38.78
C PRO A 99 -15.58 3.25 -39.85
N SER A 100 -16.83 2.98 -39.47
CA SER A 100 -17.99 2.91 -40.36
C SER A 100 -18.74 4.25 -40.47
N SER A 101 -18.02 5.37 -40.44
CA SER A 101 -18.59 6.69 -40.77
C SER A 101 -17.71 7.48 -41.73
N ALA A 102 -17.05 6.80 -42.66
CA ALA A 102 -16.48 7.40 -43.86
C ALA A 102 -17.52 7.33 -44.99
N ASP A 103 -18.17 8.47 -45.21
CA ASP A 103 -18.78 8.94 -46.44
C ASP A 103 -18.65 8.03 -47.68
N ALA A 104 -19.80 7.54 -48.15
CA ALA A 104 -20.00 7.21 -49.54
C ALA A 104 -20.30 8.52 -50.30
N PRO A 105 -19.47 8.96 -51.25
CA PRO A 105 -19.92 9.94 -52.23
C PRO A 105 -20.85 9.28 -53.23
N SER A 106 -22.06 9.83 -53.30
CA SER A 106 -23.04 9.66 -54.36
C SER A 106 -22.61 10.43 -55.62
N ASP A 107 -23.05 9.91 -56.77
CA ASP A 107 -22.88 10.36 -58.17
C ASP A 107 -21.67 9.80 -58.93
#